data_AF-A0A6A2FV24-F1
#
_entry.id   AF-A0A6A2FV24-F1
#
_cell.length_a   1.000
_cell.length_b   1.000
_cell.length_c   1.000
_cell.angle_alpha   90.00
_cell.angle_beta   90.00
_cell.angle_gamma   90.00
#
_symmetry.space_group_name_H-M   'P 1'
#
loop_
_entity.id
_entity.type
_entity.pdbx_description
1 polymer ?
#
loop_
_entity_poly.entity_id
_entity_poly.type
_entity_poly.pdbx_seq_one_letter_code
_entity_poly.pdbx_strand_id
1 'polypeptide(L)'
;MTEISISARIPEEIFSELEKFMKEESLEKSASIRKLLSDGLQKWKVEKALRFLEDGKVTFLKAAEMSGMTVWDFADAVREKGIVWIKSQKFIQQDMDDALR
;
A
#
# COMPACT_ATOMS: atom_id res chain seq x y z
N MET A 1 -21.18 9.20 -3.83
CA MET A 1 -20.02 9.07 -2.92
C MET A 1 -20.28 9.97 -1.73
N THR A 2 -20.18 9.46 -0.51
CA THR A 2 -20.29 10.26 0.71
C THR A 2 -18.93 10.90 1.01
N GLU A 3 -18.89 12.23 1.11
CA GLU A 3 -17.68 12.96 1.51
C GLU A 3 -17.65 13.15 3.04
N ILE A 4 -16.48 12.97 3.64
CA ILE A 4 -16.24 13.19 5.08
C ILE A 4 -15.18 14.29 5.19
N SER A 5 -15.46 15.32 5.99
CA SER A 5 -14.49 16.39 6.27
C SER A 5 -13.52 15.96 7.37
N ILE A 6 -12.23 16.15 7.12
CA ILE A 6 -11.15 15.86 8.06
C ILE A 6 -10.40 17.17 8.34
N SER A 7 -10.13 17.46 9.62
CA SER A 7 -9.33 18.61 10.03
C SER A 7 -8.08 18.13 10.77
N ALA A 8 -6.91 18.62 10.35
CA ALA A 8 -5.63 18.33 10.98
C ALA A 8 -4.74 19.57 10.92
N ARG A 9 -3.95 19.80 11.98
CA ARG A 9 -2.89 20.81 11.98
C ARG A 9 -1.63 20.20 11.38
N ILE A 10 -1.04 20.89 10.41
CA ILE A 10 0.20 20.47 9.74
C ILE A 10 1.29 21.53 9.93
N PRO A 11 2.57 21.14 10.00
CA PRO A 11 3.69 22.08 9.98
C PRO A 11 3.70 22.93 8.71
N GLU A 12 4.22 24.16 8.81
CA GLU A 12 4.32 25.09 7.69
C GLU A 12 5.18 24.54 6.55
N GLU A 13 6.25 23.82 6.89
CA GLU A 13 7.15 23.15 5.95
C GLU A 13 6.39 22.17 5.04
N ILE A 14 5.54 21.32 5.64
CA ILE A 14 4.71 20.35 4.91
C ILE A 14 3.66 21.06 4.04
N PHE A 15 3.07 22.14 4.55
CA PHE A 15 2.13 22.93 3.76
C PHE A 15 2.81 23.57 2.54
N SER A 16 4.04 24.06 2.69
CA SER A 16 4.83 24.62 1.59
C SER A 16 5.13 23.57 0.50
N GLU A 17 5.44 22.33 0.88
CA GLU A 17 5.60 21.23 -0.08
C GLU A 17 4.29 20.89 -0.79
N LEU A 18 3.17 20.87 -0.07
CA LEU A 18 1.84 20.67 -0.67
C LEU A 18 1.51 21.76 -1.69
N GLU A 19 1.82 23.03 -1.40
CA GLU A 19 1.61 24.13 -2.36
C GLU A 19 2.45 23.99 -3.63
N LYS A 20 3.69 23.49 -3.52
CA LYS A 20 4.52 23.19 -4.70
C LYS A 20 3.89 22.08 -5.53
N PHE A 21 3.51 20.97 -4.88
CA PHE A 21 2.82 19.86 -5.53
C PHE A 21 1.53 20.32 -6.24
N MET A 22 0.71 21.15 -5.59
CA MET A 22 -0.52 21.72 -6.18
C MET A 22 -0.24 22.51 -7.47
N LYS A 23 0.84 23.31 -7.48
CA LYS A 23 1.24 24.11 -8.65
C LYS A 23 1.75 23.23 -9.79
N GLU A 24 2.61 22.26 -9.48
CA GLU A 24 3.19 21.36 -10.48
C GLU A 24 2.13 20.47 -11.14
N GLU A 25 1.20 19.94 -10.36
CA GLU A 25 0.14 19.05 -10.84
C GLU A 25 -1.10 19.81 -11.34
N SER A 26 -1.15 21.14 -11.17
CA SER A 26 -2.31 21.99 -11.48
C SER A 26 -3.61 21.50 -10.81
N LEU A 27 -3.51 21.17 -9.51
CA LEU A 27 -4.62 20.59 -8.73
C LEU A 27 -5.07 21.51 -7.60
N GLU A 28 -6.39 21.59 -7.42
CA GLU A 28 -7.01 22.24 -6.27
C GLU A 28 -6.62 21.57 -4.94
N LYS A 29 -6.72 22.33 -3.83
CA LYS A 29 -6.28 21.88 -2.50
C LYS A 29 -6.89 20.54 -2.08
N SER A 30 -8.22 20.39 -2.19
CA SER A 30 -8.92 19.16 -1.80
C SER A 30 -8.56 17.98 -2.70
N ALA A 31 -8.34 18.22 -3.99
CA ALA A 31 -7.92 17.18 -4.93
C ALA A 31 -6.49 16.69 -4.59
N SER A 32 -5.59 17.62 -4.33
CA SER A 32 -4.19 17.33 -3.96
C SER A 32 -4.09 16.56 -2.65
N ILE A 33 -4.81 17.01 -1.61
CA ILE A 33 -4.83 16.31 -0.31
C ILE A 33 -5.38 14.89 -0.46
N ARG A 34 -6.48 14.70 -1.22
CA ARG A 34 -7.04 13.35 -1.43
C ARG A 34 -6.09 12.46 -2.22
N LYS A 35 -5.44 12.97 -3.26
CA LYS A 35 -4.45 12.23 -4.05
C LYS A 35 -3.30 11.75 -3.17
N LEU A 36 -2.61 12.68 -2.50
CA LEU A 36 -1.48 12.35 -1.63
C LEU A 36 -1.88 11.44 -0.46
N LEU A 37 -3.06 11.63 0.13
CA LEU A 37 -3.56 10.75 1.19
C LEU A 37 -3.83 9.34 0.66
N SER A 38 -4.47 9.21 -0.51
CA SER A 38 -4.71 7.92 -1.15
C SER A 38 -3.41 7.20 -1.48
N ASP A 39 -2.47 7.89 -2.09
CA ASP A 39 -1.17 7.35 -2.47
C ASP A 39 -0.36 6.93 -1.24
N GLY A 40 -0.33 7.78 -0.20
CA GLY A 40 0.30 7.47 1.07
C GLY A 40 -0.32 6.27 1.79
N LEU A 41 -1.65 6.17 1.81
CA LEU A 41 -2.35 5.01 2.37
C LEU A 41 -2.07 3.73 1.58
N GLN A 42 -2.00 3.82 0.25
CA GLN A 42 -1.68 2.67 -0.58
C GLN A 42 -0.25 2.20 -0.34
N LYS A 43 0.72 3.13 -0.33
CA LYS A 43 2.12 2.82 0.00
C LYS A 43 2.24 2.16 1.37
N TRP A 44 1.55 2.69 2.38
CA TRP A 44 1.53 2.11 3.73
C TRP A 44 0.97 0.67 3.76
N LYS A 45 -0.10 0.38 3.00
CA LYS A 45 -0.65 -0.98 2.91
C LYS A 45 0.36 -1.95 2.29
N VAL A 46 1.00 -1.56 1.19
CA VAL A 46 2.00 -2.38 0.50
C VAL A 46 3.19 -2.68 1.42
N GLU A 47 3.76 -1.65 2.06
CA GLU A 47 4.87 -1.82 3.01
C GLU A 47 4.51 -2.72 4.20
N LYS A 48 3.28 -2.59 4.72
CA LYS A 48 2.77 -3.45 5.80
C LYS A 48 2.62 -4.90 5.35
N ALA A 49 2.07 -5.13 4.15
CA ALA A 49 1.89 -6.46 3.59
C ALA A 49 3.23 -7.17 3.35
N LEU A 50 4.19 -6.48 2.74
CA LEU A 50 5.54 -6.98 2.51
C LEU A 50 6.24 -7.36 3.82
N ARG A 51 6.19 -6.50 4.84
CA ARG A 51 6.76 -6.80 6.16
C ARG A 51 6.10 -8.02 6.81
N PHE A 52 4.78 -8.17 6.69
CA PHE A 52 4.07 -9.31 7.28
C PHE A 52 4.41 -10.61 6.55
N LEU A 53 4.57 -10.56 5.24
CA LEU A 53 5.05 -11.69 4.44
C LEU A 53 6.49 -12.06 4.83
N GLU A 54 7.37 -11.07 4.88
CA GLU A 54 8.79 -11.23 5.26
C GLU A 54 8.94 -11.75 6.69
N ASP A 55 8.05 -11.39 7.61
CA ASP A 55 8.02 -11.94 8.97
C ASP A 55 7.46 -13.38 9.00
N GLY A 56 6.79 -13.83 7.94
CA GLY A 56 6.09 -15.12 7.92
C GLY A 56 4.80 -15.11 8.74
N LYS A 57 4.14 -13.95 8.85
CA LYS A 57 2.87 -13.78 9.58
C LYS A 57 1.66 -14.07 8.71
N VAL A 58 1.80 -13.97 7.40
CA VAL A 58 0.74 -14.16 6.40
C VAL A 58 1.26 -14.96 5.22
N THR A 59 0.35 -15.57 4.47
CA THR A 59 0.65 -16.22 3.19
C THR A 59 0.85 -15.18 2.08
N PHE A 60 1.34 -15.59 0.91
CA PHE A 60 1.59 -14.68 -0.20
C PHE A 60 0.28 -14.04 -0.71
N LEU A 61 -0.75 -14.85 -0.97
CA LEU A 61 -2.04 -14.36 -1.45
C LEU A 61 -2.71 -13.44 -0.43
N LYS A 62 -2.58 -13.76 0.86
CA LYS A 62 -3.11 -12.89 1.91
C LYS A 62 -2.38 -11.54 1.96
N ALA A 63 -1.07 -11.54 1.75
CA ALA A 63 -0.30 -10.30 1.68
C ALA A 63 -0.69 -9.47 0.43
N ALA A 64 -0.87 -10.11 -0.72
CA ALA A 64 -1.34 -9.45 -1.94
C ALA A 64 -2.72 -8.78 -1.71
N GLU A 65 -3.67 -9.51 -1.13
CA GLU A 65 -4.99 -8.97 -0.76
C GLU A 65 -4.88 -7.77 0.19
N MET A 66 -4.07 -7.88 1.25
CA MET A 66 -3.85 -6.80 2.22
C MET A 66 -3.25 -5.54 1.60
N SER A 67 -2.40 -5.72 0.60
CA SER A 67 -1.78 -4.60 -0.13
C SER A 67 -2.76 -3.90 -1.07
N GLY A 68 -3.89 -4.53 -1.42
CA GLY A 68 -4.81 -4.05 -2.44
C GLY A 68 -4.24 -4.12 -3.86
N MET A 69 -3.18 -4.90 -4.07
CA MET A 69 -2.55 -5.12 -5.38
C MET A 69 -3.07 -6.44 -5.98
N THR A 70 -2.90 -6.59 -7.29
CA THR A 70 -3.05 -7.91 -7.90
C THR A 70 -1.94 -8.84 -7.42
N VAL A 71 -2.15 -10.15 -7.55
CA VAL A 71 -1.15 -11.18 -7.24
C VAL A 71 0.15 -10.94 -8.01
N TRP A 72 0.05 -10.50 -9.28
CA TRP A 72 1.20 -10.22 -10.14
C TRP A 72 1.96 -8.98 -9.72
N ASP A 73 1.27 -7.86 -9.51
CA ASP A 73 1.93 -6.62 -9.09
C ASP A 73 2.62 -6.81 -7.72
N PHE A 74 1.98 -7.59 -6.83
CA PHE A 74 2.57 -7.90 -5.53
C PHE A 74 3.79 -8.82 -5.66
N ALA A 75 3.79 -9.76 -6.61
CA ALA A 75 4.95 -10.61 -6.88
C ALA A 75 6.16 -9.78 -7.34
N ASP A 76 5.94 -8.77 -8.18
CA ASP A 76 7.00 -7.85 -8.59
C ASP A 76 7.51 -7.02 -7.41
N ALA A 77 6.63 -6.50 -6.55
CA ALA A 77 7.02 -5.78 -5.34
C ALA A 77 7.87 -6.66 -4.38
N VAL A 78 7.49 -7.93 -4.22
CA VAL A 78 8.26 -8.92 -3.42
C VAL A 78 9.63 -9.17 -4.03
N ARG A 79 9.72 -9.31 -5.36
CA ARG A 79 10.98 -9.49 -6.09
C ARG A 79 11.90 -8.28 -5.95
N GLU A 80 11.37 -7.07 -6.13
CA GLU A 80 12.12 -5.81 -5.99
C GLU A 80 12.72 -5.62 -4.60
N LYS A 81 12.02 -6.11 -3.56
CA LYS A 81 12.48 -6.06 -2.17
C LYS A 81 13.38 -7.23 -1.78
N GLY A 82 13.57 -8.22 -2.66
CA GLY A 82 14.39 -9.40 -2.37
C GLY A 82 13.84 -10.29 -1.24
N ILE A 83 12.52 -10.27 -1.03
CA ILE A 83 11.89 -11.03 0.05
C ILE A 83 11.75 -12.50 -0.35
N VAL A 84 12.37 -13.39 0.42
CA VAL A 84 12.16 -14.84 0.29
C VAL A 84 10.91 -15.23 1.08
N TRP A 85 9.80 -15.45 0.38
CA TRP A 85 8.50 -15.69 1.04
C TRP A 85 8.19 -17.17 1.34
N ILE A 86 8.85 -18.10 0.64
CA ILE A 86 8.64 -19.53 0.89
C ILE A 86 9.45 -19.94 2.13
N LYS A 87 8.83 -19.74 3.31
CA LYS A 87 9.44 -20.11 4.59
C LYS A 87 9.16 -21.55 5.02
N SER A 88 8.04 -22.12 4.58
CA SER A 88 7.69 -23.53 4.85
C SER A 88 6.64 -24.05 3.88
N GLN A 89 6.54 -25.37 3.73
CA GLN A 89 5.53 -26.05 2.93
C GLN A 89 4.09 -25.70 3.34
N LYS A 90 3.88 -25.37 4.62
CA LYS A 90 2.57 -24.96 5.14
C LYS A 90 2.03 -23.72 4.44
N PHE A 91 2.87 -22.69 4.22
CA PHE A 91 2.45 -21.46 3.54
C PHE A 91 2.07 -21.72 2.09
N ILE A 92 2.83 -22.59 1.40
CA ILE A 92 2.51 -23.00 0.02
C ILE A 92 1.13 -23.68 -0.03
N GLN A 93 0.87 -24.64 0.86
CA GLN A 93 -0.42 -25.33 0.87
C GLN A 93 -1.59 -24.37 1.12
N GLN A 94 -1.42 -23.43 2.05
CA GLN A 94 -2.45 -22.43 2.34
C GLN A 94 -2.72 -21.50 1.14
N ASP A 95 -1.67 -21.02 0.46
CA ASP A 95 -1.85 -20.23 -0.76
C ASP A 95 -2.52 -21.04 -1.87
N MET A 96 -2.21 -22.34 -2.02
CA MET A 96 -2.90 -23.20 -2.98
C MET A 96 -4.39 -23.36 -2.64
N ASP A 97 -4.72 -23.61 -1.37
CA ASP A 97 -6.10 -23.77 -0.93
C ASP A 97 -6.92 -22.48 -1.13
N ASP A 98 -6.31 -21.31 -0.87
CA ASP A 98 -6.95 -20.01 -1.05
C ASP A 98 -7.13 -19.65 -2.53
N ALA A 99 -6.22 -20.06 -3.42
CA ALA A 99 -6.33 -19.85 -4.87
C ALA A 99 -7.42 -20.69 -5.56
N LEU A 100 -7.83 -21.80 -4.94
CA LEU A 100 -8.80 -22.76 -5.49
C LEU A 100 -10.23 -22.53 -4.98
N ARG A 101 -10.44 -21.53 -4.12
CA ARG A 101 -11.76 -21.10 -3.65
C ARG A 101 -12.37 -20.06 -4.59
#